data_AF-Q9I9P7-F1
#
_entry.id   AF-Q9I9P7-F1
#
_cell.length_a   1.000
_cell.length_b   1.000
_cell.length_c   1.000
_cell.angle_alpha   90.00
_cell.angle_beta   90.00
_cell.angle_gamma   90.00
#
_symmetry.space_group_name_H-M   'P 1'
#
loop_
_entity.id
_entity.type
_entity.pdbx_description
1 polymer ?
#
loop_
_entity_poly.entity_id
_entity_poly.type
_entity_poly.pdbx_seq_one_letter_code
_entity_poly.pdbx_strand_id
1 'polypeptide(L)'
;MRTLALSLGLALLCLLHAKAAATVPDRSEIAGKWYVVALASNTEFFLREKDKMKMAMARISFLGEDELKVSYAVPKPNGCRKWETTFKKTSDDGEVYYSEEAKKKVEVLDTDYKSYAVIYATRVKDGRTLHMMRLYSRSPEVSPAATAIFRKLAGERNYTDEMVAMLPRQEECTVDEV
;
A
#
# COMPACT_ATOMS: atom_id res chain seq x y z
N MET A 1 48.97 -32.33 3.58
CA MET A 1 48.38 -31.14 4.22
C MET A 1 47.78 -30.11 3.24
N ARG A 2 48.20 -30.03 1.97
CA ARG A 2 47.66 -29.04 1.02
C ARG A 2 46.20 -29.27 0.60
N THR A 3 45.70 -30.51 0.62
CA THR A 3 44.33 -30.86 0.19
C THR A 3 43.25 -30.42 1.19
N LEU A 4 43.53 -30.48 2.50
CA LEU A 4 42.57 -30.10 3.55
C LEU A 4 42.28 -28.59 3.58
N ALA A 5 43.27 -27.77 3.24
CA ALA A 5 43.10 -26.31 3.19
C ALA A 5 42.17 -25.89 2.03
N LEU A 6 42.22 -26.61 0.90
CA LEU A 6 41.38 -26.35 -0.27
C LEU A 6 39.90 -26.67 -0.02
N SER A 7 39.59 -27.76 0.70
CA SER A 7 38.21 -28.13 1.00
C SER A 7 37.51 -27.16 1.95
N LEU A 8 38.24 -26.64 2.95
CA LEU A 8 37.68 -25.70 3.93
C LEU A 8 37.37 -24.33 3.30
N GLY A 9 38.23 -23.87 2.37
CA GLY A 9 37.99 -22.65 1.61
C GLY A 9 36.76 -22.73 0.71
N LEU A 10 36.52 -23.88 0.06
CA LEU A 10 35.35 -24.10 -0.79
C LEU A 10 34.03 -24.11 0.01
N ALA A 11 34.02 -24.74 1.18
CA ALA A 11 32.84 -24.76 2.06
C ALA A 11 32.47 -23.35 2.56
N LEU A 12 33.45 -22.52 2.90
CA LEU A 12 33.20 -21.13 3.30
C LEU A 12 32.65 -20.29 2.14
N LEU A 13 33.16 -20.49 0.92
CA LEU A 13 32.65 -19.84 -0.29
C LEU A 13 31.21 -20.29 -0.61
N CYS A 14 30.86 -21.57 -0.42
CA CYS A 14 29.49 -22.05 -0.58
C CYS A 14 28.52 -21.43 0.45
N LEU A 15 28.95 -21.27 1.70
CA LEU A 15 28.14 -20.62 2.74
C LEU A 15 27.95 -19.11 2.50
N LEU A 16 28.94 -18.44 1.90
CA LEU A 16 28.85 -17.03 1.52
C LEU A 16 27.98 -16.80 0.27
N HIS A 17 27.99 -17.71 -0.71
CA HIS A 17 27.04 -17.64 -1.83
C HIS A 17 25.61 -17.98 -1.42
N ALA A 18 25.43 -18.71 -0.32
CA ALA A 18 24.11 -19.00 0.26
C ALA A 18 23.54 -17.84 1.09
N LYS A 19 24.27 -16.73 1.27
CA LYS A 19 23.67 -15.47 1.72
C LYS A 19 22.80 -14.96 0.59
N ALA A 20 21.57 -15.48 0.62
CA ALA A 20 20.46 -15.24 -0.26
C ALA A 20 20.62 -13.90 -0.97
N ALA A 21 20.76 -13.94 -2.29
CA ALA A 21 20.28 -12.86 -3.12
C ALA A 21 18.84 -12.62 -2.64
N ALA A 22 18.65 -11.63 -1.77
CA ALA A 22 17.33 -11.18 -1.38
C ALA A 22 16.70 -10.79 -2.71
N THR A 23 15.82 -11.65 -3.22
CA THR A 23 15.11 -11.41 -4.46
C THR A 23 14.42 -10.08 -4.27
N VAL A 24 14.88 -9.05 -4.97
CA VAL A 24 14.21 -7.75 -4.99
C VAL A 24 12.74 -8.07 -5.29
N PRO A 25 11.80 -7.70 -4.40
CA PRO A 25 10.41 -8.04 -4.59
C PRO A 25 9.95 -7.65 -5.99
N ASP A 26 9.30 -8.57 -6.69
CA ASP A 26 8.78 -8.28 -8.02
C ASP A 26 7.61 -7.32 -7.87
N ARG A 27 7.78 -6.09 -8.36
CA ARG A 27 6.75 -5.05 -8.38
C ARG A 27 5.45 -5.54 -9.02
N SER A 28 5.50 -6.51 -9.94
CA SER A 28 4.33 -7.12 -10.55
C SER A 28 3.37 -7.72 -9.51
N GLU A 29 3.92 -8.15 -8.36
CA GLU A 29 3.15 -8.68 -7.24
C GLU A 29 2.26 -7.62 -6.59
N ILE A 30 2.40 -6.31 -6.85
CA ILE A 30 1.43 -5.32 -6.35
C ILE A 30 0.05 -5.46 -7.03
N ALA A 31 -0.02 -6.10 -8.21
CA ALA A 31 -1.26 -6.23 -8.96
C ALA A 31 -2.29 -7.10 -8.22
N GLY A 32 -3.56 -6.95 -8.62
CA GLY A 32 -4.67 -7.70 -8.08
C GLY A 32 -5.42 -6.98 -6.95
N LYS A 33 -6.14 -7.77 -6.16
CA LYS A 33 -7.11 -7.28 -5.17
C LYS A 33 -6.41 -6.90 -3.86
N TRP A 34 -6.91 -5.82 -3.26
CA TRP A 34 -6.51 -5.31 -1.96
C TRP A 34 -7.72 -4.79 -1.16
N TYR A 35 -7.61 -4.86 0.16
CA TYR A 35 -8.51 -4.24 1.12
C TYR A 35 -7.82 -3.03 1.73
N VAL A 36 -8.51 -1.88 1.74
CA VAL A 36 -8.06 -0.73 2.54
C VAL A 36 -8.63 -0.90 3.93
N VAL A 37 -7.75 -1.23 4.87
CA VAL A 37 -8.11 -1.69 6.23
C VAL A 37 -7.88 -0.63 7.31
N ALA A 38 -7.04 0.37 7.05
CA ALA A 38 -6.82 1.48 7.96
C ALA A 38 -6.56 2.78 7.20
N LEU A 39 -6.90 3.89 7.82
CA LEU A 39 -6.71 5.25 7.30
C LEU A 39 -6.08 6.14 8.38
N ALA A 40 -5.26 7.10 7.97
CA ALA A 40 -4.87 8.22 8.82
C ALA A 40 -5.02 9.55 8.08
N SER A 41 -5.66 10.54 8.68
CA SER A 41 -5.81 11.89 8.11
C SER A 41 -6.20 12.89 9.19
N ASN A 42 -5.77 14.14 9.03
CA ASN A 42 -6.11 15.24 9.93
C ASN A 42 -7.21 16.17 9.37
N THR A 43 -7.86 15.77 8.26
CA THR A 43 -8.92 16.59 7.67
C THR A 43 -10.18 16.57 8.53
N GLU A 44 -10.85 17.72 8.68
CA GLU A 44 -12.09 17.85 9.46
C GLU A 44 -13.16 16.82 9.02
N PHE A 45 -13.29 16.60 7.71
CA PHE A 45 -14.20 15.60 7.16
C PHE A 45 -13.86 14.18 7.65
N PHE A 46 -12.57 13.82 7.65
CA PHE A 46 -12.16 12.52 8.13
C PHE A 46 -12.43 12.36 9.63
N LEU A 47 -12.00 13.34 10.44
CA LEU A 47 -12.20 13.30 11.90
C LEU A 47 -13.67 13.17 12.29
N ARG A 48 -14.58 13.81 11.53
CA ARG A 48 -16.03 13.73 11.76
C ARG A 48 -16.67 12.44 11.28
N GLU A 49 -16.22 11.86 10.16
CA GLU A 49 -16.92 10.76 9.49
C GLU A 49 -16.22 9.39 9.63
N LYS A 50 -15.01 9.33 10.17
CA LYS A 50 -14.18 8.10 10.24
C LYS A 50 -14.91 6.91 10.86
N ASP A 51 -15.76 7.13 11.88
CA ASP A 51 -16.46 6.06 12.60
C ASP A 51 -17.60 5.43 11.78
N LYS A 52 -18.00 6.08 10.68
CA LYS A 52 -18.99 5.56 9.72
C LYS A 52 -18.34 4.89 8.50
N MET A 53 -17.01 4.98 8.37
CA MET A 53 -16.29 4.37 7.25
C MET A 53 -16.16 2.87 7.47
N LYS A 54 -16.20 2.10 6.38
CA LYS A 54 -15.93 0.66 6.36
C LYS A 54 -14.83 0.36 5.34
N MET A 55 -14.26 -0.84 5.41
CA MET A 55 -13.19 -1.27 4.51
C MET A 55 -13.57 -1.04 3.04
N ALA A 56 -12.67 -0.40 2.30
CA ALA A 56 -12.79 -0.31 0.86
C ALA A 56 -12.08 -1.48 0.19
N MET A 57 -12.47 -1.78 -1.05
CA MET A 57 -11.68 -2.63 -1.93
C MET A 57 -10.99 -1.82 -3.00
N ALA A 58 -9.81 -2.26 -3.41
CA ALA A 58 -9.09 -1.75 -4.54
C ALA A 58 -8.58 -2.91 -5.41
N ARG A 59 -8.50 -2.69 -6.72
CA ARG A 59 -7.81 -3.59 -7.65
C ARG A 59 -6.75 -2.78 -8.38
N ILE A 60 -5.52 -3.25 -8.36
CA ILE A 60 -4.39 -2.63 -9.06
C ILE A 60 -4.08 -3.48 -10.30
N SER A 61 -3.88 -2.82 -11.44
CA SER A 61 -3.49 -3.45 -12.70
C SER A 61 -2.48 -2.57 -13.43
N PHE A 62 -1.57 -3.18 -14.18
CA PHE A 62 -0.63 -2.47 -15.04
C PHE A 62 -1.30 -2.20 -16.40
N LEU A 63 -1.23 -0.96 -16.87
CA LEU A 63 -1.55 -0.58 -18.26
C LEU A 63 -0.29 -0.51 -19.13
N GLY A 64 0.88 -0.44 -18.49
CA GLY A 64 2.21 -0.45 -19.08
C GLY A 64 3.25 -0.55 -17.97
N GLU A 65 4.53 -0.40 -18.30
CA GLU A 65 5.63 -0.48 -17.33
C GLU A 65 5.50 0.57 -16.21
N ASP A 66 5.12 1.80 -16.57
CA ASP A 66 5.04 2.94 -15.65
C ASP A 66 3.62 3.45 -15.42
N GLU A 67 2.60 2.71 -15.86
CA GLU A 67 1.21 3.13 -15.75
C GLU A 67 0.36 2.08 -15.02
N LEU A 68 -0.32 2.52 -13.96
CA LEU A 68 -1.20 1.70 -13.14
C LEU A 68 -2.64 2.19 -13.27
N LYS A 69 -3.59 1.26 -13.41
CA LYS A 69 -5.00 1.50 -13.19
C LYS A 69 -5.41 0.95 -11.83
N VAL A 70 -6.06 1.79 -11.03
CA VAL A 70 -6.61 1.41 -9.72
C VAL A 70 -8.13 1.59 -9.72
N SER A 71 -8.86 0.48 -9.68
CA SER A 71 -10.31 0.46 -9.50
C SER A 71 -10.61 0.43 -8.00
N TYR A 72 -11.55 1.23 -7.54
CA TYR A 72 -11.95 1.35 -6.14
C TYR A 72 -13.42 1.01 -5.97
N ALA A 73 -13.76 0.38 -4.85
CA ALA A 73 -15.13 0.17 -4.38
C ALA A 73 -15.20 0.59 -2.91
N VAL A 74 -16.01 1.61 -2.62
CA VAL A 74 -16.15 2.15 -1.26
C VAL A 74 -17.62 2.12 -0.83
N PRO A 75 -17.94 1.45 0.29
CA PRO A 75 -19.30 1.43 0.81
C PRO A 75 -19.71 2.83 1.30
N LYS A 76 -20.95 3.20 1.00
CA LYS A 76 -21.62 4.41 1.43
C LYS A 76 -23.01 4.06 1.98
N PRO A 77 -23.63 4.94 2.78
CA PRO A 77 -24.99 4.70 3.29
C PRO A 77 -26.02 4.42 2.18
N ASN A 78 -25.82 4.98 0.99
CA ASN A 78 -26.70 4.84 -0.17
C ASN A 78 -26.20 3.83 -1.22
N GLY A 79 -25.31 2.90 -0.85
CA GLY A 79 -24.82 1.83 -1.71
C GLY A 79 -23.30 1.84 -1.93
N CYS A 80 -22.86 1.17 -2.99
CA CYS A 80 -21.44 1.02 -3.30
C CYS A 80 -20.97 2.05 -4.32
N ARG A 81 -20.02 2.92 -3.93
CA ARG A 81 -19.42 3.87 -4.88
C ARG A 81 -18.17 3.28 -5.51
N LYS A 82 -18.21 3.09 -6.83
CA LYS A 82 -17.08 2.61 -7.63
C LYS A 82 -16.48 3.71 -8.49
N TRP A 83 -15.17 3.69 -8.70
CA TRP A 83 -14.48 4.55 -9.66
C TRP A 83 -13.11 3.98 -10.00
N GLU A 84 -12.53 4.44 -11.10
CA GLU A 84 -11.16 4.08 -11.50
C GLU A 84 -10.25 5.30 -11.45
N THR A 85 -8.95 5.08 -11.36
CA THR A 85 -7.96 6.14 -11.45
C THR A 85 -6.70 5.59 -12.10
N THR A 86 -6.24 6.27 -13.14
CA THR A 86 -4.95 5.98 -13.79
C THR A 86 -3.85 6.81 -13.15
N PHE A 87 -2.73 6.16 -12.84
CA PHE A 87 -1.55 6.71 -12.20
C PHE A 87 -0.33 6.44 -13.07
N LYS A 88 0.50 7.46 -13.28
CA LYS A 88 1.79 7.35 -13.97
C LYS A 88 2.92 7.49 -12.97
N LYS A 89 3.94 6.64 -13.07
CA LYS A 89 5.15 6.71 -12.25
C LYS A 89 5.86 8.04 -12.53
N THR A 90 6.39 8.68 -11.48
CA THR A 90 7.02 10.01 -11.61
C THR A 90 8.54 9.99 -11.48
N SER A 91 9.13 8.87 -11.06
CA SER A 91 10.56 8.71 -10.79
C SER A 91 10.92 7.24 -10.83
N ASP A 92 12.15 6.91 -11.24
CA ASP A 92 12.70 5.56 -11.10
C ASP A 92 13.19 5.28 -9.68
N ASP A 93 13.59 6.34 -8.97
CA ASP A 93 13.92 6.28 -7.56
C ASP A 93 12.63 6.27 -6.74
N GLY A 94 12.21 5.08 -6.32
CA GLY A 94 11.06 4.85 -5.46
C GLY A 94 9.73 4.61 -6.20
N GLU A 95 8.68 4.43 -5.40
CA GLU A 95 7.33 4.04 -5.86
C GLU A 95 6.37 5.23 -5.73
N VAL A 96 6.64 6.26 -6.52
CA VAL A 96 5.83 7.50 -6.55
C VAL A 96 5.06 7.59 -7.86
N TYR A 97 3.77 7.85 -7.75
CA TYR A 97 2.88 7.96 -8.88
C TYR A 97 1.97 9.18 -8.80
N TYR A 98 1.61 9.71 -9.97
CA TYR A 98 0.72 10.85 -10.10
C TYR A 98 -0.43 10.56 -11.07
N SER A 99 -1.61 11.05 -10.69
CA SER A 99 -2.79 11.09 -11.54
C SER A 99 -3.18 12.55 -11.77
N GLU A 100 -2.99 13.02 -13.00
CA GLU A 100 -3.41 14.35 -13.46
C GLU A 100 -4.92 14.55 -13.29
N GLU A 101 -5.71 13.58 -13.74
CA GLU A 101 -7.18 13.61 -13.67
C GLU A 101 -7.67 13.72 -12.22
N ALA A 102 -7.12 12.90 -11.32
CA ALA A 102 -7.53 12.93 -9.92
C ALA A 102 -6.86 14.04 -9.10
N LYS A 103 -5.90 14.77 -9.68
CA LYS A 103 -4.96 15.69 -9.01
C LYS A 103 -4.36 15.07 -7.75
N LYS A 104 -3.89 13.83 -7.88
CA LYS A 104 -3.52 12.97 -6.76
C LYS A 104 -2.14 12.36 -6.97
N LYS A 105 -1.27 12.55 -5.97
CA LYS A 105 0.01 11.84 -5.85
C LYS A 105 -0.14 10.70 -4.84
N VAL A 106 0.48 9.56 -5.12
CA VAL A 106 0.62 8.43 -4.18
C VAL A 106 2.08 8.02 -4.08
N GLU A 107 2.49 7.66 -2.88
CA GLU A 107 3.83 7.20 -2.54
C GLU A 107 3.68 5.92 -1.71
N VAL A 108 4.32 4.84 -2.13
CA VAL A 108 4.40 3.62 -1.34
C VAL A 108 5.50 3.83 -0.30
N LEU A 109 5.11 3.92 0.97
CA LEU A 109 6.04 4.17 2.08
C LEU A 109 6.75 2.90 2.53
N ASP A 110 6.02 1.79 2.53
CA ASP A 110 6.51 0.49 2.98
C ASP A 110 5.57 -0.60 2.46
N THR A 111 6.12 -1.73 2.00
CA THR A 111 5.35 -2.84 1.42
C THR A 111 6.22 -4.09 1.35
N ASP A 112 5.60 -5.25 1.45
CA ASP A 112 6.21 -6.53 1.09
C ASP A 112 5.70 -7.06 -0.26
N TYR A 113 4.86 -6.27 -0.96
CA TYR A 113 4.14 -6.56 -2.21
C TYR A 113 3.17 -7.76 -2.16
N LYS A 114 3.29 -8.61 -1.13
CA LYS A 114 2.57 -9.88 -0.97
C LYS A 114 1.42 -9.82 -0.01
N SER A 115 1.52 -9.06 1.08
CA SER A 115 0.55 -9.11 2.18
C SER A 115 0.04 -7.73 2.57
N TYR A 116 0.87 -6.68 2.55
CA TYR A 116 0.46 -5.32 2.89
C TYR A 116 1.18 -4.25 2.06
N ALA A 117 0.58 -3.07 1.99
CA ALA A 117 1.25 -1.86 1.53
C ALA A 117 0.76 -0.64 2.32
N VAL A 118 1.68 0.20 2.77
CA VAL A 118 1.39 1.51 3.38
C VAL A 118 1.56 2.58 2.32
N ILE A 119 0.47 3.27 1.99
CA ILE A 119 0.44 4.28 0.93
C ILE A 119 0.14 5.65 1.53
N TYR A 120 0.97 6.62 1.22
CA TYR A 120 0.71 8.04 1.47
C TYR A 120 0.12 8.68 0.21
N ALA A 121 -1.00 9.38 0.36
CA ALA A 121 -1.67 10.05 -0.74
C ALA A 121 -1.85 11.53 -0.45
N THR A 122 -1.52 12.37 -1.43
CA THR A 122 -1.83 13.80 -1.41
C THR A 122 -2.74 14.16 -2.57
N ARG A 123 -3.84 14.87 -2.31
CA ARG A 123 -4.79 15.29 -3.34
C ARG A 123 -5.07 16.77 -3.25
N VAL A 124 -4.97 17.48 -4.37
CA VAL A 124 -5.39 18.89 -4.43
C VAL A 124 -6.90 18.95 -4.69
N LYS A 125 -7.65 19.57 -3.78
CA LYS A 125 -9.09 19.78 -3.90
C LYS A 125 -9.43 21.18 -3.40
N ASP A 126 -10.16 21.95 -4.22
CA ASP A 126 -10.61 23.31 -3.88
C ASP A 126 -9.47 24.24 -3.39
N GLY A 127 -8.31 24.16 -4.06
CA GLY A 127 -7.11 24.93 -3.72
C GLY A 127 -6.34 24.44 -2.48
N ARG A 128 -6.82 23.40 -1.79
CA ARG A 128 -6.19 22.83 -0.59
C ARG A 128 -5.57 21.48 -0.90
N THR A 129 -4.44 21.19 -0.25
CA THR A 129 -3.82 19.86 -0.31
C THR A 129 -4.35 19.01 0.85
N LEU A 130 -4.97 17.88 0.52
CA LEU A 130 -5.46 16.90 1.48
C LEU A 130 -4.46 15.76 1.58
N HIS A 131 -4.18 15.30 2.79
CA HIS A 131 -3.21 14.26 3.08
C HIS A 131 -3.88 13.05 3.74
N MET A 132 -3.53 11.85 3.32
CA MET A 132 -4.08 10.62 3.85
C MET A 132 -3.09 9.46 3.74
N MET A 133 -2.85 8.75 4.84
CA MET A 133 -2.22 7.43 4.81
C MET A 133 -3.27 6.34 4.73
N ARG A 134 -2.91 5.22 4.10
CA ARG A 134 -3.76 4.05 3.93
C ARG A 134 -2.94 2.78 4.16
N LEU A 135 -3.50 1.85 4.91
CA LEU A 135 -3.01 0.49 4.97
C LEU A 135 -3.83 -0.38 4.01
N TYR A 136 -3.14 -0.93 3.03
CA TYR A 136 -3.64 -1.96 2.12
C TYR A 136 -3.24 -3.32 2.66
N SER A 137 -4.13 -4.30 2.57
CA SER A 137 -3.91 -5.69 2.97
C SER A 137 -4.50 -6.63 1.92
N ARG A 138 -3.88 -7.80 1.69
CA ARG A 138 -4.47 -8.83 0.82
C ARG A 138 -5.69 -9.52 1.45
N SER A 139 -5.80 -9.47 2.77
CA SER A 139 -6.92 -10.02 3.54
C SER A 139 -7.66 -8.92 4.29
N PRO A 140 -8.99 -9.05 4.53
CA PRO A 140 -9.70 -8.18 5.47
C PRO A 140 -9.06 -8.21 6.87
N GLU A 141 -8.58 -9.39 7.30
CA GLU A 141 -7.84 -9.56 8.55
C GLU A 141 -6.36 -9.16 8.33
N VAL A 142 -6.03 -7.91 8.64
CA VAL A 142 -4.65 -7.42 8.56
C VAL A 142 -3.80 -7.92 9.71
N SER A 143 -2.53 -8.25 9.43
CA SER A 143 -1.61 -8.76 10.44
C SER A 143 -1.28 -7.69 11.50
N PRO A 144 -1.00 -8.10 12.76
CA PRO A 144 -0.51 -7.18 13.79
C PRO A 144 0.79 -6.47 13.39
N ALA A 145 1.68 -7.16 12.65
CA ALA A 145 2.93 -6.59 12.16
C ALA A 145 2.70 -5.43 11.17
N ALA A 146 1.84 -5.63 10.15
CA ALA A 146 1.49 -4.58 9.20
C ALA A 146 0.78 -3.41 9.89
N THR A 147 -0.07 -3.69 10.88
CA THR A 147 -0.73 -2.65 11.69
C THR A 147 0.27 -1.84 12.51
N ALA A 148 1.28 -2.48 13.09
CA ALA A 148 2.35 -1.81 13.84
C ALA A 148 3.20 -0.90 12.94
N ILE A 149 3.56 -1.37 11.74
CA ILE A 149 4.28 -0.56 10.73
C ILE A 149 3.46 0.66 10.34
N PHE A 150 2.17 0.48 10.06
CA PHE A 150 1.27 1.59 9.73
C PHE A 150 1.21 2.64 10.83
N ARG A 151 1.02 2.22 12.09
CA ARG A 151 0.98 3.15 13.24
C ARG A 151 2.30 3.87 13.46
N LYS A 152 3.42 3.17 13.32
CA LYS A 152 4.77 3.78 13.39
C LYS A 152 4.93 4.88 12.35
N LEU A 153 4.68 4.57 11.07
CA LEU A 153 4.79 5.53 9.96
C LEU A 153 3.79 6.70 10.10
N ALA A 154 2.61 6.44 10.67
CA ALA A 154 1.62 7.48 10.96
C ALA A 154 2.11 8.44 12.05
N GLY A 155 2.69 7.92 13.14
CA GLY A 155 3.30 8.71 14.20
C GLY A 155 4.50 9.54 13.73
N GLU A 156 5.38 8.98 12.89
CA GLU A 156 6.49 9.72 12.25
C GLU A 156 6.01 10.90 11.39
N ARG A 157 4.76 10.85 10.91
CA ARG A 157 4.10 11.92 10.16
C ARG A 157 3.15 12.76 11.01
N ASN A 158 3.27 12.68 12.35
CA ASN A 158 2.49 13.44 13.33
C ASN A 158 0.97 13.18 13.30
N TYR A 159 0.53 12.01 12.82
CA TYR A 159 -0.83 11.57 13.04
C TYR A 159 -0.96 10.99 14.45
N THR A 160 -1.91 11.53 15.23
CA THR A 160 -2.29 10.99 16.53
C THR A 160 -3.24 9.80 16.36
N ASP A 161 -3.47 9.03 17.44
CA ASP A 161 -4.42 7.91 17.41
C ASP A 161 -5.85 8.36 17.03
N GLU A 162 -6.26 9.57 17.39
CA GLU A 162 -7.55 10.14 16.98
C GLU A 162 -7.65 10.39 15.47
N MET A 163 -6.51 10.61 14.82
CA MET A 163 -6.39 10.80 13.37
C MET A 163 -6.27 9.46 12.62
N VAL A 164 -6.27 8.33 13.33
CA VAL A 164 -6.18 6.97 12.77
C VAL A 164 -7.51 6.24 12.94
N ALA A 165 -7.94 5.52 11.91
CA ALA A 165 -9.10 4.65 11.96
C ALA A 165 -8.79 3.28 11.39
N MET A 166 -9.02 2.23 12.19
CA MET A 166 -9.14 0.87 11.69
C MET A 166 -10.56 0.69 11.15
N LEU A 167 -10.67 0.21 9.92
CA LEU A 167 -11.96 0.13 9.23
C LEU A 167 -12.61 -1.23 9.50
N PRO A 168 -13.89 -1.29 9.88
CA PRO A 168 -14.61 -2.56 10.01
C PRO A 168 -14.81 -3.24 8.65
N ARG A 169 -14.78 -4.59 8.67
CA ARG A 169 -15.00 -5.44 7.50
C ARG A 169 -16.40 -5.23 6.90
N GLN A 170 -16.49 -5.43 5.59
CA GLN A 170 -17.73 -5.40 4.80
C GLN A 170 -17.56 -6.33 3.59
N GLU A 171 -18.66 -6.91 3.10
CA GLU A 171 -18.64 -7.91 2.02
C GLU A 171 -19.40 -7.48 0.76
N GLU A 172 -20.28 -6.49 0.86
CA GLU A 172 -21.25 -6.14 -0.19
C GLU A 172 -20.65 -5.26 -1.31
N CYS A 173 -19.68 -4.42 -1.00
CA CYS A 173 -19.15 -3.41 -1.94
C CYS A 173 -17.78 -3.82 -2.47
N THR A 174 -17.79 -4.62 -3.54
CA THR A 174 -16.60 -5.21 -4.20
C THR A 174 -16.19 -4.44 -5.45
N VAL A 175 -14.89 -4.51 -5.79
CA VAL A 175 -14.41 -4.17 -7.14
C VAL A 175 -14.81 -5.27 -8.11
N ASP A 176 -15.08 -4.91 -9.36
CA ASP A 176 -15.47 -5.89 -10.37
C ASP A 176 -14.35 -6.93 -10.59
N GLU A 177 -14.76 -8.16 -10.90
CA GLU A 177 -13.85 -9.21 -11.35
C GLU A 177 -13.42 -8.91 -12.79
N VAL A 178 -12.16 -9.22 -13.11
CA VAL A 178 -11.65 -9.16 -14.50
C VAL A 178 -11.94 -10.51 -15.14
#